data_AF-A0A8T0V4X9-F1
#
_entry.id   AF-A0A8T0V4X9-F1
#
_cell.length_a   1.000
_cell.length_b   1.000
_cell.length_c   1.000
_cell.angle_alpha   90.00
_cell.angle_beta   90.00
_cell.angle_gamma   90.00
#
_symmetry.space_group_name_H-M   'P 1'
#
loop_
_entity.id
_entity.type
_entity.pdbx_description
1 polymer ?
#
loop_
_entity_poly.entity_id
_entity_poly.type
_entity_poly.pdbx_seq_one_letter_code
_entity_poly.pdbx_strand_id
1 'polypeptide(L)'
;MAAELERRVMAAVKASAARGDPLLLQAAEAARCPREAAASSSCGLSLAEALVANLCFAHNTGAMWKLLDQAMSSRLVHPLHTLALLTPRVVPNRRQQPEAYRLYLELVGRYAVAPVYPEHMVRKSM
;
A
#
# COMPACT_ATOMS: atom_id res chain seq x y z
N MET A 1 -18.23 10.95 0.33
CA MET A 1 -17.96 9.56 -0.07
C MET A 1 -16.50 9.15 0.14
N ALA A 2 -15.51 9.86 -0.44
CA ALA A 2 -14.08 9.51 -0.26
C ALA A 2 -13.61 9.54 1.21
N ALA A 3 -13.87 10.63 1.94
CA ALA A 3 -13.52 10.76 3.36
C ALA A 3 -14.23 9.74 4.28
N GLU A 4 -15.40 9.24 3.87
CA GLU A 4 -16.12 8.18 4.61
C GLU A 4 -15.39 6.84 4.43
N LEU A 5 -15.01 6.53 3.20
CA LEU A 5 -14.26 5.32 2.86
C LEU A 5 -12.89 5.31 3.56
N GLU A 6 -12.17 6.42 3.53
CA GLU A 6 -10.90 6.59 4.26
C GLU A 6 -11.04 6.28 5.75
N ARG A 7 -12.09 6.79 6.39
CA ARG A 7 -12.35 6.56 7.81
C ARG A 7 -12.68 5.09 8.09
N ARG A 8 -13.52 4.47 7.25
CA ARG A 8 -13.89 3.05 7.36
C ARG A 8 -12.68 2.13 7.18
N VAL A 9 -11.85 2.40 6.17
CA VAL A 9 -10.59 1.67 5.92
C VAL A 9 -9.69 1.74 7.15
N MET A 10 -9.48 2.94 7.70
CA MET A 10 -8.66 3.07 8.91
C MET A 10 -9.25 2.43 10.15
N ALA A 11 -10.57 2.46 10.32
CA ALA A 11 -11.23 1.79 11.43
C ALA A 11 -11.03 0.26 11.35
N ALA A 12 -11.15 -0.32 10.15
CA ALA A 12 -10.91 -1.75 9.93
C ALA A 12 -9.46 -2.15 10.21
N VAL A 13 -8.49 -1.35 9.75
CA VAL A 13 -7.05 -1.58 10.03
C VAL A 13 -6.77 -1.50 11.52
N LYS A 14 -7.33 -0.51 12.23
CA LYS A 14 -7.14 -0.37 13.68
C LYS A 14 -7.78 -1.52 14.47
N ALA A 15 -8.98 -1.94 14.06
CA ALA A 15 -9.68 -3.05 14.71
C ALA A 15 -8.93 -4.38 14.55
N SER A 16 -8.40 -4.66 13.35
CA SER A 16 -7.59 -5.86 13.10
C SER A 16 -6.23 -5.80 13.78
N ALA A 17 -5.56 -4.65 13.79
CA ALA A 17 -4.33 -4.45 14.54
C ALA A 17 -4.54 -4.68 16.06
N ALA A 18 -5.66 -4.22 16.62
CA ALA A 18 -6.00 -4.42 18.04
C ALA A 18 -6.24 -5.90 18.40
N ARG A 19 -6.66 -6.72 17.44
CA ARG A 19 -6.78 -8.18 17.60
C ARG A 19 -5.44 -8.91 17.46
N GLY A 20 -4.39 -8.23 17.03
CA GLY A 20 -3.09 -8.84 16.73
C GLY A 20 -3.05 -9.56 15.39
N ASP A 21 -3.96 -9.22 14.47
CA ASP A 21 -4.06 -9.89 13.17
C ASP A 21 -2.83 -9.62 12.29
N PRO A 22 -2.39 -10.58 11.45
CA PRO A 22 -1.28 -10.40 10.53
C PRO A 22 -1.61 -9.32 9.47
N LEU A 23 -0.57 -8.65 8.95
CA LEU A 23 -0.73 -7.54 7.98
C LEU A 23 -1.58 -7.89 6.77
N LEU A 24 -1.54 -9.14 6.30
CA LEU A 24 -2.38 -9.61 5.20
C LEU A 24 -3.87 -9.53 5.54
N LEU A 25 -4.23 -9.96 6.75
CA LEU A 25 -5.61 -9.93 7.21
C LEU A 25 -6.08 -8.49 7.45
N GLN A 26 -5.22 -7.62 8.00
CA GLN A 26 -5.50 -6.19 8.12
C GLN A 26 -5.79 -5.55 6.74
N ALA A 27 -4.96 -5.84 5.74
CA ALA A 27 -5.15 -5.35 4.38
C ALA A 27 -6.40 -5.92 3.71
N ALA A 28 -6.70 -7.20 3.95
CA ALA A 28 -7.91 -7.84 3.44
C ALA A 28 -9.18 -7.22 4.04
N GLU A 29 -9.20 -6.91 5.33
CA GLU A 29 -10.34 -6.22 5.96
C GLU A 29 -10.53 -4.81 5.43
N ALA A 30 -9.45 -4.05 5.26
CA ALA A 30 -9.48 -2.75 4.61
C ALA A 30 -10.10 -2.83 3.20
N ALA A 31 -9.76 -3.88 2.44
CA ALA A 31 -10.30 -4.11 1.10
C ALA A 31 -11.79 -4.48 1.06
N ARG A 32 -12.39 -4.88 2.19
CA ARG A 32 -13.84 -5.13 2.29
C ARG A 32 -14.65 -3.82 2.33
N CYS A 33 -14.09 -2.75 2.89
CA CYS A 33 -14.77 -1.46 3.01
C CYS A 33 -15.26 -0.87 1.65
N PRO A 34 -14.43 -0.82 0.58
CA PRO A 34 -14.88 -0.35 -0.73
C PRO A 34 -15.77 -1.37 -1.48
N ARG A 35 -15.63 -2.68 -1.20
CA ARG A 35 -16.42 -3.74 -1.84
C ARG A 35 -17.90 -3.69 -1.47
N GLU A 36 -18.20 -3.23 -0.27
CA GLU A 36 -19.57 -3.01 0.21
C GLU A 36 -20.20 -1.71 -0.31
N ALA A 37 -19.38 -0.80 -0.86
CA ALA A 37 -19.80 0.53 -1.28
C ALA A 37 -19.84 0.74 -2.81
N ALA A 38 -19.18 -0.11 -3.61
CA ALA A 38 -19.03 0.09 -5.05
C ALA A 38 -19.20 -1.21 -5.86
N ALA A 39 -19.71 -1.07 -7.09
CA ALA A 39 -19.70 -2.13 -8.10
C ALA A 39 -18.23 -2.55 -8.38
N SER A 40 -18.03 -3.85 -8.56
CA SER A 40 -16.78 -4.62 -8.42
C SER A 40 -15.52 -4.16 -9.17
N SER A 41 -15.58 -3.17 -10.07
CA SER A 41 -14.46 -2.75 -10.94
C SER A 41 -13.56 -1.64 -10.38
N SER A 42 -13.98 -0.90 -9.35
CA SER A 42 -13.21 0.24 -8.79
C SER A 42 -12.66 0.02 -7.37
N CYS A 43 -12.86 -1.19 -6.82
CA CYS A 43 -12.54 -1.50 -5.42
C CYS A 43 -11.03 -1.33 -5.11
N GLY A 44 -10.15 -1.80 -5.99
CA GLY A 44 -8.70 -1.68 -5.80
C GLY A 44 -8.16 -0.24 -5.97
N LEU A 45 -8.79 0.57 -6.83
CA LEU A 45 -8.45 1.98 -7.04
C LEU A 45 -8.84 2.81 -5.80
N SER A 46 -10.09 2.68 -5.36
CA SER A 46 -10.61 3.39 -4.20
C SER A 46 -9.92 2.98 -2.88
N LEU A 47 -9.50 1.71 -2.75
CA LEU A 47 -8.68 1.26 -1.64
C LEU A 47 -7.28 1.90 -1.66
N ALA A 48 -6.63 1.97 -2.83
CA ALA A 48 -5.32 2.60 -2.98
C ALA A 48 -5.35 4.09 -2.62
N GLU A 49 -6.35 4.81 -3.11
CA GLU A 49 -6.59 6.22 -2.76
C GLU A 49 -6.79 6.39 -1.25
N ALA A 50 -7.63 5.57 -0.63
CA ALA A 50 -7.90 5.65 0.79
C ALA A 50 -6.65 5.37 1.65
N LEU A 51 -5.85 4.36 1.29
CA LEU A 51 -4.61 4.04 2.00
C LEU A 51 -3.57 5.15 1.85
N VAL A 52 -3.39 5.68 0.64
CA VAL A 52 -2.42 6.76 0.37
C VAL A 52 -2.81 8.06 1.05
N ALA A 53 -4.10 8.42 1.05
CA ALA A 53 -4.61 9.58 1.79
C ALA A 53 -4.27 9.46 3.28
N ASN A 54 -4.58 8.32 3.90
CA ASN A 54 -4.30 8.11 5.32
C ASN A 54 -2.81 8.13 5.66
N LEU A 55 -1.98 7.56 4.78
CA LEU A 55 -0.53 7.55 4.93
C LEU A 55 0.06 8.97 4.90
N CYS A 56 -0.39 9.84 3.98
CA CYS A 56 0.24 11.13 3.74
C CYS A 56 -0.14 12.24 4.73
N PHE A 57 -1.21 12.08 5.51
CA PHE A 57 -1.67 13.09 6.47
C PHE A 57 -1.30 12.78 7.92
N ALA A 58 -1.92 11.73 8.50
CA ALA A 58 -1.91 11.52 9.96
C ALA A 58 -1.22 10.22 10.40
N HIS A 59 -0.92 9.31 9.46
CA HIS A 59 -0.47 7.96 9.76
C HIS A 59 0.81 7.58 9.03
N ASN A 60 1.71 8.55 8.81
CA ASN A 60 3.04 8.33 8.27
C ASN A 60 3.93 7.59 9.29
N THR A 61 3.59 6.33 9.54
CA THR A 61 4.24 5.41 10.47
C THR A 61 4.74 4.20 9.69
N GLY A 62 5.82 3.58 10.16
CA GLY A 62 6.37 2.38 9.51
C GLY A 62 5.35 1.24 9.36
N ALA A 63 4.37 1.13 10.28
CA ALA A 63 3.29 0.15 10.18
C ALA A 63 2.38 0.40 8.96
N MET A 64 2.07 1.65 8.64
CA MET A 64 1.25 2.00 7.48
C MET A 64 1.96 1.70 6.16
N TRP A 65 3.27 1.96 6.09
CA TRP A 65 4.08 1.59 4.93
C TRP A 65 4.13 0.07 4.73
N LYS A 66 4.29 -0.71 5.81
CA LYS A 66 4.25 -2.18 5.77
C LYS A 66 2.88 -2.71 5.33
N LEU A 67 1.80 -2.10 5.80
CA LEU A 67 0.45 -2.44 5.36
C LEU A 67 0.25 -2.17 3.87
N LEU A 68 0.72 -1.02 3.39
CA LEU A 68 0.62 -0.65 1.97
C LEU A 68 1.42 -1.60 1.08
N ASP A 69 2.63 -1.94 1.50
CA ASP A 69 3.48 -2.94 0.85
C ASP A 69 2.80 -4.31 0.80
N GLN A 70 2.20 -4.76 1.91
CA GLN A 70 1.46 -6.00 1.96
C GLN A 70 0.24 -5.99 1.03
N ALA A 71 -0.49 -4.87 0.94
CA ALA A 71 -1.64 -4.72 0.04
C ALA A 71 -1.21 -4.83 -1.44
N MET A 72 -0.06 -4.25 -1.80
CA MET A 72 0.52 -4.35 -3.15
C MET A 72 1.01 -5.77 -3.46
N SER A 73 1.77 -6.39 -2.55
CA SER A 73 2.24 -7.78 -2.67
C SER A 73 1.09 -8.78 -2.81
N SER A 74 -0.03 -8.52 -2.12
CA SER A 74 -1.22 -9.38 -2.12
C SER A 74 -2.18 -9.08 -3.27
N ARG A 75 -1.82 -8.16 -4.19
CA ARG A 75 -2.63 -7.74 -5.34
C ARG A 75 -4.00 -7.16 -4.97
N LEU A 76 -4.15 -6.68 -3.73
CA LEU A 76 -5.37 -5.98 -3.27
C LEU A 76 -5.45 -4.57 -3.88
N VAL A 77 -4.29 -3.98 -4.15
CA VAL A 77 -4.15 -2.70 -4.89
C VAL A 77 -3.12 -2.87 -6.01
N HIS A 78 -3.24 -2.09 -7.07
CA HIS A 78 -2.32 -2.14 -8.20
C HIS A 78 -1.05 -1.30 -7.90
N PRO A 79 0.16 -1.90 -7.84
CA PRO A 79 1.35 -1.20 -7.33
C PRO A 79 1.71 0.07 -8.10
N LEU A 80 1.66 0.05 -9.44
CA LEU A 80 1.97 1.24 -10.25
C LEU A 80 0.99 2.39 -10.01
N HIS A 81 -0.29 2.07 -9.77
CA HIS A 81 -1.29 3.09 -9.48
C HIS A 81 -1.06 3.68 -8.08
N THR A 82 -0.79 2.83 -7.09
CA THR A 82 -0.44 3.27 -5.73
C THR A 82 0.81 4.16 -5.72
N LEU A 83 1.86 3.80 -6.47
CA LEU A 83 3.08 4.61 -6.61
C LEU A 83 2.79 5.96 -7.29
N ALA A 84 1.95 5.98 -8.32
CA ALA A 84 1.53 7.22 -8.98
C ALA A 84 0.80 8.18 -8.01
N LEU A 85 -0.02 7.65 -7.10
CA LEU A 85 -0.68 8.44 -6.06
C LEU A 85 0.29 8.96 -4.98
N LEU A 86 1.30 8.16 -4.62
CA LEU A 86 2.32 8.55 -3.63
C LEU A 86 3.29 9.62 -4.16
N THR A 87 3.65 9.54 -5.44
CA THR A 87 4.65 10.41 -6.09
C THR A 87 4.41 11.91 -5.80
N PRO A 88 3.23 12.50 -6.09
CA PRO A 88 2.98 13.92 -5.85
C PRO A 88 2.92 14.30 -4.36
N ARG A 89 2.86 13.34 -3.44
CA ARG A 89 2.81 13.59 -1.99
C ARG A 89 4.18 13.48 -1.33
N VAL A 90 4.97 12.50 -1.74
CA VAL A 90 6.25 12.17 -1.11
C VAL A 90 7.41 12.95 -1.74
N VAL A 91 7.44 13.07 -3.07
CA VAL A 91 8.58 13.71 -3.78
C VAL A 91 8.75 15.19 -3.43
N PRO A 92 7.69 16.01 -3.32
CA PRO A 92 7.85 17.40 -2.90
C PRO A 92 8.37 17.54 -1.46
N ASN A 93 7.97 16.63 -0.58
CA ASN A 93 8.31 16.66 0.85
C ASN A 93 9.61 15.92 1.20
N ARG A 94 10.37 15.45 0.20
CA ARG A 94 11.55 14.58 0.38
C ARG A 94 12.62 15.10 1.36
N ARG A 95 12.78 16.43 1.46
CA ARG A 95 13.74 17.05 2.39
C ARG A 95 13.19 17.18 3.81
N GLN A 96 11.89 17.37 3.94
CA GLN A 96 11.21 17.51 5.24
C GLN A 96 10.95 16.14 5.87
N GLN A 97 10.75 15.11 5.06
CA GLN A 97 10.45 13.74 5.49
C GLN A 97 11.36 12.73 4.76
N PRO A 98 12.66 12.69 5.06
CA PRO A 98 13.62 11.82 4.37
C PRO A 98 13.31 10.34 4.56
N GLU A 99 12.75 9.95 5.70
CA GLU A 99 12.38 8.55 5.99
C GLU A 99 11.24 8.07 5.09
N ALA A 100 10.20 8.90 4.91
CA ALA A 100 9.08 8.60 4.01
C ALA A 100 9.55 8.49 2.55
N TYR A 101 10.46 9.38 2.14
CA TYR A 101 11.06 9.33 0.82
C TYR A 101 11.90 8.06 0.60
N ARG A 102 12.67 7.64 1.61
CA ARG A 102 13.43 6.39 1.58
C ARG A 102 12.52 5.17 1.39
N LEU A 103 11.45 5.06 2.18
CA LEU A 103 10.47 3.97 2.07
C LEU A 103 9.75 3.98 0.72
N TYR A 104 9.41 5.16 0.19
CA TYR A 104 8.86 5.28 -1.16
C TYR A 104 9.82 4.74 -2.23
N LEU A 105 11.12 5.06 -2.15
CA LEU A 105 12.12 4.54 -3.10
C LEU A 105 12.28 3.02 -3.01
N GLU A 106 12.19 2.43 -1.81
CA GLU A 106 12.17 0.96 -1.64
C GLU A 106 10.98 0.32 -2.36
N LEU A 107 9.79 0.91 -2.26
CA LEU A 107 8.60 0.43 -2.97
C LEU A 107 8.75 0.58 -4.50
N VAL A 108 9.30 1.70 -4.97
CA VAL A 108 9.59 1.90 -6.41
C VAL A 108 10.56 0.83 -6.91
N GLY A 109 11.64 0.59 -6.17
CA GLY A 109 12.62 -0.45 -6.51
C GLY A 109 12.02 -1.85 -6.56
N ARG A 110 11.05 -2.15 -5.69
CA ARG A 110 10.38 -3.46 -5.64
C ARG A 110 9.33 -3.68 -6.74
N TYR A 111 8.57 -2.65 -7.09
CA TYR A 111 7.36 -2.82 -7.91
C TYR A 111 7.40 -2.15 -9.29
N ALA A 112 8.35 -1.26 -9.55
CA ALA A 112 8.45 -0.53 -10.82
C ALA A 112 9.77 -0.78 -11.57
N VAL A 113 10.83 -1.15 -10.85
CA VAL A 113 12.13 -1.45 -11.44
C VAL A 113 12.30 -2.96 -11.52
N ALA A 114 12.53 -3.50 -12.71
CA ALA A 114 12.91 -4.91 -12.85
C ALA A 114 14.27 -5.14 -12.15
N PRO A 115 14.47 -6.24 -11.41
CA PRO A 115 15.78 -6.56 -10.87
C PRO A 115 16.77 -6.66 -12.04
N VAL A 116 17.80 -5.82 -12.01
CA VAL A 116 18.84 -5.73 -13.04
C VAL A 116 19.71 -6.99 -13.09
N TYR A 117 19.58 -7.89 -12.11
CA TYR A 117 20.22 -9.20 -12.12
C TYR A 117 19.18 -10.31 -12.00
N PRO A 118 19.06 -11.21 -13.00
CA PRO A 118 18.45 -12.50 -12.76
C PRO A 118 19.41 -13.31 -11.87
N GLU A 119 19.04 -13.50 -10.61
CA GLU A 119 19.64 -14.53 -9.75
C GLU A 119 19.73 -15.84 -10.55
N HIS A 120 20.95 -16.34 -10.69
CA HIS A 120 21.33 -17.44 -11.57
C HIS A 120 20.45 -18.67 -11.35
N MET A 121 19.56 -18.99 -12.30
CA MET A 121 19.06 -20.36 -12.47
C MET A 121 20.17 -21.19 -13.13
N VAL A 122 21.20 -21.56 -12.35
CA VAL A 122 22.05 -22.71 -12.66
C VAL A 122 21.12 -23.92 -12.65
N ARG A 123 20.60 -24.26 -13.84
CA ARG A 123 20.06 -25.59 -14.10
C ARG A 123 21.21 -26.56 -13.93
N LYS A 124 21.26 -27.21 -12.77
CA LYS A 124 22.10 -28.37 -12.54
C LYS A 124 21.59 -29.46 -13.49
N SER A 125 22.28 -29.63 -14.62
CA SER A 125 22.03 -30.74 -15.53
C SER A 125 22.26 -32.05 -14.79
N MET A 126 21.24 -32.90 -14.76
CA MET A 126 21.42 -34.34 -14.60
C MET A 126 21.78 -34.94 -15.96
#